data_AF-A0A956MA42-F1
#
_entry.id   AF-A0A956MA42-F1
#
_cell.length_a   1.000
_cell.length_b   1.000
_cell.length_c   1.000
_cell.angle_alpha   90.00
_cell.angle_beta   90.00
_cell.angle_gamma   90.00
#
_symmetry.space_group_name_H-M   'P 1'
#
loop_
_entity.id
_entity.type
_entity.pdbx_description
1 polymer ?
#
loop_
_entity_poly.entity_id
_entity_poly.type
_entity_poly.pdbx_seq_one_letter_code
_entity_poly.pdbx_strand_id
1 'polypeptide(L)'
;MANGDKKADLAGPGVSTYEEVEKVLPIDYNPLLPPLKRMDALYTVKQYIEDNLCKELNLHMVQVPLIVDTDSGVNDYLDRDGSRTPVDFECGLGLEKKIKAQVVQAATKWKRVALKQFDCNVGEGICTDMKAVR
;
A
#
# COMPACT_ATOMS: atom_id res chain seq x y z
N MET A 1 -13.26 9.62 -29.86
CA MET A 1 -12.84 8.24 -29.51
C MET A 1 -11.32 8.24 -29.52
N ALA A 2 -10.69 8.28 -28.34
CA ALA A 2 -9.23 8.30 -28.25
C ALA A 2 -8.69 6.92 -28.67
N ASN A 3 -8.12 6.87 -29.87
CA ASN A 3 -7.46 5.68 -30.40
C ASN A 3 -6.06 5.63 -29.79
N GLY A 4 -5.98 5.26 -28.51
CA GLY A 4 -4.72 5.04 -27.81
C GLY A 4 -4.24 3.62 -28.07
N ASP A 5 -3.33 3.46 -29.03
CA ASP A 5 -2.63 2.20 -29.30
C ASP A 5 -1.89 1.79 -28.00
N LYS A 6 -2.41 0.79 -27.27
CA LYS A 6 -1.92 0.34 -25.95
C LYS A 6 -0.53 -0.33 -26.00
N LYS A 7 0.29 -0.06 -27.01
CA LYS A 7 1.65 -0.59 -27.12
C LYS A 7 2.55 -0.16 -25.97
N ALA A 8 2.27 0.98 -25.34
CA ALA A 8 2.97 1.41 -24.15
C ALA A 8 2.67 0.53 -22.91
N ASP A 9 1.51 -0.14 -22.86
CA ASP A 9 1.14 -1.08 -21.79
C ASP A 9 1.81 -2.45 -21.95
N LEU A 10 2.49 -2.73 -23.07
CA LEU A 10 3.27 -3.95 -23.28
C LEU A 10 4.65 -3.93 -22.61
N ALA A 11 5.06 -2.76 -22.11
CA ALA A 11 6.25 -2.66 -21.28
C ALA A 11 5.94 -3.28 -19.91
N GLY A 12 6.49 -4.47 -19.65
CA GLY A 12 6.63 -4.97 -18.29
C GLY A 12 7.43 -3.96 -17.44
N PRO A 13 7.39 -4.08 -16.09
CA PRO A 13 7.54 -3.03 -15.05
C PRO A 13 8.51 -1.84 -15.28
N GLY A 14 8.36 -1.11 -16.38
CA GLY A 14 9.17 0.05 -16.76
C GLY A 14 10.59 -0.26 -17.29
N VAL A 15 10.95 -1.51 -17.60
CA VAL A 15 12.34 -1.89 -17.94
C VAL A 15 12.51 -2.49 -19.34
N SER A 16 11.53 -3.23 -19.88
CA SER A 16 11.64 -3.98 -21.15
C SER A 16 10.30 -4.66 -21.52
N THR A 17 10.16 -5.27 -22.71
CA THR A 17 8.97 -6.08 -23.06
C THR A 17 9.02 -7.46 -22.39
N TYR A 18 7.88 -8.12 -22.22
CA TYR A 18 7.84 -9.48 -21.63
C TYR A 18 8.72 -10.48 -22.38
N GLU A 19 8.75 -10.41 -23.72
CA GLU A 19 9.55 -11.29 -24.58
C GLU A 19 11.05 -11.05 -24.44
N GLU A 20 11.46 -9.82 -24.16
CA GLU A 20 12.86 -9.48 -23.90
C GLU A 20 13.30 -9.88 -22.49
N VAL A 21 12.43 -9.70 -21.48
CA VAL A 21 12.67 -10.15 -20.12
C VAL A 21 12.82 -11.67 -20.07
N GLU A 22 11.97 -12.41 -20.77
CA GLU A 22 12.03 -13.88 -20.82
C GLU A 22 13.39 -14.41 -21.28
N LYS A 23 14.06 -13.71 -22.22
CA LYS A 23 15.38 -14.11 -22.73
C LYS A 23 16.51 -13.99 -21.71
N VAL A 24 16.34 -13.17 -20.67
CA VAL A 24 17.36 -12.95 -19.64
C VAL A 24 17.04 -13.65 -18.32
N LEU A 25 15.87 -14.29 -18.21
CA LEU A 25 15.49 -15.04 -17.01
C LEU A 25 16.32 -16.33 -16.88
N PRO A 26 16.74 -16.71 -15.65
CA PRO A 26 17.38 -17.99 -15.42
C PRO A 26 16.44 -19.15 -15.79
N ILE A 27 16.91 -20.04 -16.67
CA ILE A 27 16.15 -21.23 -17.11
C ILE A 27 16.20 -22.38 -16.11
N ASP A 28 17.09 -22.29 -15.11
CA ASP A 28 17.37 -23.31 -14.11
C ASP A 28 16.89 -22.91 -12.70
N TYR A 29 16.05 -21.88 -12.60
CA TYR A 29 15.47 -21.49 -11.32
C TYR A 29 14.56 -22.58 -10.78
N ASN A 30 14.94 -23.14 -9.63
CA ASN A 30 14.07 -24.02 -8.84
C ASN A 30 13.80 -23.39 -7.47
N PRO A 31 12.53 -23.15 -7.09
CA PRO A 31 12.23 -22.57 -5.79
C PRO A 31 12.65 -23.52 -4.67
N LEU A 32 13.34 -22.98 -3.65
CA LEU A 32 13.82 -23.75 -2.50
C LEU A 32 12.68 -24.37 -1.68
N LEU A 33 11.51 -23.73 -1.67
CA LEU A 33 10.35 -24.14 -0.88
C LEU A 33 9.11 -24.32 -1.78
N PRO A 34 8.24 -25.30 -1.48
CA PRO A 34 6.92 -25.43 -2.11
C PRO A 34 6.06 -24.16 -1.93
N PRO A 35 5.05 -23.91 -2.79
CA PRO A 35 4.28 -22.67 -2.78
C PRO A 35 3.71 -22.27 -1.42
N LEU A 36 3.05 -23.20 -0.70
CA LEU A 36 2.49 -22.90 0.63
C LEU A 36 3.59 -22.57 1.66
N LYS A 37 4.71 -23.30 1.63
CA LYS A 37 5.84 -23.05 2.52
C LYS A 37 6.55 -21.73 2.25
N ARG A 38 6.53 -21.25 1.01
CA ARG A 38 7.00 -19.88 0.67
C ARG A 38 6.13 -18.82 1.32
N MET A 39 4.81 -19.02 1.36
CA MET A 39 3.91 -18.09 2.06
C MET A 39 4.18 -18.09 3.57
N ASP A 40 4.33 -19.27 4.19
CA ASP A 40 4.70 -19.38 5.61
C ASP A 40 6.00 -18.60 5.91
N ALA A 41 7.03 -18.79 5.07
CA ALA A 41 8.31 -18.10 5.22
C ALA A 41 8.20 -16.58 5.03
N LEU A 42 7.42 -16.12 4.04
CA LEU A 42 7.15 -14.71 3.80
C LEU A 42 6.53 -14.03 5.04
N TYR A 43 5.48 -14.64 5.60
CA TYR A 43 4.83 -14.10 6.79
C TYR A 43 5.75 -14.12 8.01
N THR A 44 6.57 -15.18 8.15
CA THR A 44 7.56 -15.28 9.24
C THR A 44 8.57 -14.13 9.18
N VAL A 45 9.11 -13.84 7.99
CA VAL A 45 10.07 -12.72 7.82
C VAL A 45 9.40 -11.38 8.08
N LYS A 46 8.18 -11.17 7.56
CA LYS A 46 7.42 -9.93 7.80
C LYS A 46 7.20 -9.69 9.29
N GLN A 47 6.68 -10.71 9.99
CA GLN A 47 6.42 -10.62 11.43
C GLN A 47 7.70 -10.35 12.21
N TYR A 48 8.79 -11.05 11.90
CA TYR A 48 10.08 -10.82 12.57
C TYR A 48 10.54 -9.37 12.46
N ILE A 49 10.41 -8.75 11.30
CA ILE A 49 10.79 -7.34 11.10
C ILE A 49 9.85 -6.42 11.90
N GLU A 50 8.53 -6.64 11.82
CA GLU A 50 7.54 -5.82 12.51
C GLU A 50 7.70 -5.86 14.04
N ASP A 51 7.89 -7.06 14.60
CA ASP A 51 8.04 -7.27 16.04
C ASP A 51 9.32 -6.59 16.56
N ASN A 52 10.45 -6.78 15.86
CA ASN A 52 11.71 -6.17 16.28
C ASN A 52 11.72 -4.65 16.07
N LEU A 53 11.13 -4.15 14.98
CA LEU A 53 11.00 -2.70 14.77
C LEU A 53 10.17 -2.05 15.88
N CYS A 54 9.05 -2.68 16.24
CA CYS A 54 8.19 -2.19 17.31
C CYS A 54 8.89 -2.22 18.67
N LYS A 55 9.65 -3.29 18.95
CA LYS A 55 10.42 -3.40 20.18
C LYS A 55 11.51 -2.33 20.29
N GLU A 56 12.34 -2.17 19.26
CA GLU A 56 13.50 -1.28 19.31
C GLU A 56 13.11 0.21 19.27
N LEU A 57 11.97 0.55 18.67
CA LEU A 57 11.50 1.94 18.55
C LEU A 57 10.30 2.27 19.45
N ASN A 58 9.91 1.34 20.34
CA ASN A 58 8.75 1.48 21.23
C ASN A 58 7.47 1.87 20.46
N LEU A 59 7.16 1.09 19.43
CA LEU A 59 5.97 1.27 18.59
C LEU A 59 4.91 0.24 18.92
N HIS A 60 3.65 0.62 18.70
CA HIS A 60 2.52 -0.29 18.75
C HIS A 60 2.03 -0.60 17.33
N MET A 61 1.86 -1.88 17.01
CA MET A 61 1.17 -2.27 15.78
C MET A 61 -0.31 -1.90 15.89
N VAL A 62 -0.79 -1.10 14.93
CA VAL A 62 -2.18 -0.65 14.85
C VAL A 62 -2.73 -0.88 13.45
N GLN A 63 -4.06 -0.87 13.33
CA GLN A 63 -4.74 -0.95 12.04
C GLN A 63 -4.93 0.46 11.46
N VAL A 64 -4.62 0.61 10.18
CA VAL A 64 -4.81 1.85 9.40
C VAL A 64 -6.12 1.79 8.60
N PRO A 65 -6.84 2.91 8.43
CA PRO A 65 -7.98 2.96 7.51
C PRO A 65 -7.52 2.69 6.06
N LEU A 66 -8.19 1.74 5.40
CA LEU A 66 -8.00 1.47 3.98
C LEU A 66 -8.78 2.47 3.10
N ILE A 67 -9.91 2.95 3.61
CA ILE A 67 -10.87 3.80 2.91
C ILE A 67 -11.07 5.06 3.75
N VAL A 68 -11.00 6.22 3.09
CA VAL A 68 -11.15 7.53 3.73
C VAL A 68 -12.09 8.40 2.91
N ASP A 69 -12.79 9.32 3.57
CA ASP A 69 -13.54 10.38 2.88
C ASP A 69 -12.56 11.26 2.08
N THR A 70 -12.93 11.64 0.84
CA THR A 70 -12.14 12.56 0.01
C THR A 70 -11.80 13.86 0.73
N ASP A 71 -12.72 14.33 1.57
CA ASP A 71 -12.63 15.62 2.26
C ASP A 71 -11.99 15.50 3.64
N SER A 72 -11.58 14.28 4.06
CA SER A 72 -11.01 14.01 5.38
C SER A 72 -9.66 14.69 5.64
N GLY A 73 -8.92 15.05 4.59
CA GLY A 73 -7.57 15.60 4.67
C GLY A 73 -6.50 14.62 5.18
N VAL A 74 -6.85 13.37 5.51
CA VAL A 74 -5.89 12.36 6.00
C VAL A 74 -5.22 11.56 4.90
N ASN A 75 -5.75 11.59 3.68
CA ASN A 75 -5.13 10.93 2.53
C ASN A 75 -3.93 11.75 2.03
N ASP A 76 -2.82 11.06 1.77
CA ASP A 76 -1.59 11.66 1.25
C ASP A 76 -1.27 11.04 -0.12
N TYR A 77 -1.46 11.82 -1.18
CA TYR A 77 -1.33 11.35 -2.56
C TYR A 77 0.13 11.14 -2.99
N LEU A 78 1.11 11.55 -2.15
CA LEU A 78 2.55 11.47 -2.44
C LEU A 78 2.90 12.00 -3.83
N ASP A 79 2.17 13.02 -4.24
CA ASP A 79 2.22 13.55 -5.58
C ASP A 79 2.91 14.91 -5.58
N ARG A 80 3.98 15.02 -6.35
CA ARG A 80 4.75 16.26 -6.50
C ARG A 80 4.33 17.04 -7.74
N ASP A 81 3.71 16.39 -8.73
CA ASP A 81 3.38 16.95 -10.04
C ASP A 81 1.88 16.92 -10.39
N GLY A 82 1.05 16.31 -9.56
CA GLY A 82 -0.41 16.26 -9.72
C GLY A 82 -0.89 15.13 -10.65
N SER A 83 -0.02 14.19 -11.04
CA SER A 83 -0.32 13.11 -11.97
C SER A 83 -1.02 11.89 -11.36
N ARG A 84 -1.01 11.73 -10.02
CA ARG A 84 -1.54 10.53 -9.34
C ARG A 84 -3.02 10.71 -9.02
N THR A 85 -3.83 9.80 -9.52
CA THR A 85 -5.27 9.76 -9.25
C THR A 85 -5.58 8.62 -8.29
N PRO A 86 -6.02 8.91 -7.05
CA PRO A 86 -6.49 7.87 -6.14
C PRO A 86 -7.67 7.09 -6.71
N VAL A 87 -7.91 5.88 -6.19
CA VAL A 87 -9.11 5.12 -6.54
C VAL A 87 -10.32 5.69 -5.79
N ASP A 88 -11.14 6.46 -6.50
CA ASP A 88 -12.38 7.08 -6.02
C ASP A 88 -13.61 6.17 -6.19
N PHE A 89 -14.53 6.20 -5.21
CA PHE A 89 -15.82 5.51 -5.27
C PHE A 89 -16.85 6.11 -4.31
N GLU A 90 -18.14 5.85 -4.56
CA GLU A 90 -19.22 6.27 -3.67
C GLU A 90 -19.53 5.20 -2.61
N CYS A 91 -19.75 5.64 -1.38
CA CYS A 91 -20.14 4.83 -0.23
C CYS A 91 -21.43 5.33 0.41
N GLY A 92 -21.96 4.57 1.37
CA GLY A 92 -23.08 5.00 2.20
C GLY A 92 -24.44 4.55 1.68
N LEU A 93 -24.59 3.24 1.43
CA LEU A 93 -25.90 2.66 1.14
C LEU A 93 -26.87 2.98 2.29
N GLY A 94 -28.00 3.63 1.97
CA GLY A 94 -29.01 4.03 2.95
C GLY A 94 -28.79 5.41 3.60
N LEU A 95 -27.73 6.14 3.25
CA LEU A 95 -27.57 7.54 3.65
C LEU A 95 -28.30 8.47 2.67
N GLU A 96 -28.88 9.57 3.19
CA GLU A 96 -29.50 10.61 2.34
C GLU A 96 -28.49 11.23 1.37
N LYS A 97 -27.26 11.44 1.85
CA LYS A 97 -26.12 11.89 1.04
C LYS A 97 -25.04 10.81 1.05
N LYS A 98 -24.69 10.32 -0.14
CA LYS A 98 -23.58 9.39 -0.31
C LYS A 98 -22.26 10.05 0.08
N ILE A 99 -21.34 9.23 0.59
CA ILE A 99 -19.98 9.63 0.95
C ILE A 99 -19.09 9.42 -0.28
N LYS A 100 -18.29 10.44 -0.63
CA LYS A 100 -17.23 10.29 -1.62
C LYS A 100 -16.01 9.74 -0.90
N ALA A 101 -15.60 8.53 -1.26
CA ALA A 101 -14.53 7.81 -0.58
C ALA A 101 -13.39 7.51 -1.55
N GLN A 102 -12.20 7.32 -0.98
CA GLN A 102 -10.98 6.97 -1.68
C GLN A 102 -10.25 5.83 -0.99
N VAL A 103 -9.58 5.01 -1.78
CA VAL A 103 -8.53 4.11 -1.26
C VAL A 103 -7.34 4.95 -0.83
N VAL A 104 -6.85 4.70 0.40
CA VAL A 104 -5.70 5.40 0.95
C VAL A 104 -4.47 5.22 0.07
N GLN A 105 -3.75 6.32 -0.18
CA GLN A 105 -2.52 6.34 -0.97
C GLN A 105 -1.28 6.25 -0.08
N ALA A 106 -1.33 6.92 1.07
CA ALA A 106 -0.36 6.78 2.16
C ALA A 106 -0.96 7.20 3.50
N ALA A 107 -0.46 6.59 4.57
CA ALA A 107 -0.91 6.84 5.94
C ALA A 107 -0.14 7.99 6.64
N THR A 108 0.68 8.76 5.92
CA THR A 108 1.62 9.73 6.51
C THR A 108 0.90 10.77 7.37
N LYS A 109 -0.15 11.39 6.84
CA LYS A 109 -0.95 12.40 7.56
C LYS A 109 -1.77 11.74 8.67
N TRP A 110 -2.39 10.60 8.38
CA TRP A 110 -3.19 9.84 9.35
C TRP A 110 -2.39 9.48 10.61
N LYS A 111 -1.13 9.02 10.46
CA LYS A 111 -0.30 8.60 11.61
C LYS A 111 -0.20 9.67 12.68
N ARG A 112 -0.09 10.95 12.30
CA ARG A 112 0.01 12.05 13.25
C ARG A 112 -1.30 12.31 14.01
N VAL A 113 -2.44 12.13 13.36
CA VAL A 113 -3.75 12.17 14.02
C VAL A 113 -3.92 10.97 14.96
N ALA A 114 -3.51 9.79 14.52
CA ALA A 114 -3.60 8.56 15.29
C ALA A 114 -2.75 8.58 16.57
N LEU A 115 -1.52 9.12 16.53
CA LEU A 115 -0.69 9.30 17.73
C LEU A 115 -1.42 10.09 18.82
N LYS A 116 -2.13 11.17 18.44
CA LYS A 116 -2.93 11.96 19.37
C LYS A 116 -4.16 11.19 19.86
N GLN A 117 -4.83 10.46 18.97
CA GLN A 117 -6.03 9.68 19.31
C GLN A 117 -5.73 8.53 20.29
N PHE A 118 -4.55 7.92 20.17
CA PHE A 118 -4.10 6.85 21.04
C PHE A 118 -3.32 7.34 22.27
N ASP A 119 -3.22 8.66 22.46
CA ASP A 119 -2.54 9.29 23.59
C ASP A 119 -1.07 8.83 23.75
N CYS A 120 -0.35 8.69 22.63
CA CYS A 120 1.05 8.27 22.66
C CYS A 120 1.94 9.33 23.32
N ASN A 121 2.79 8.90 24.23
CA ASN A 121 3.76 9.73 24.92
C ASN A 121 5.03 9.98 24.11
N VAL A 122 5.90 10.86 24.60
CA VAL A 122 7.23 11.05 24.02
C VAL A 122 8.03 9.74 24.10
N GLY A 123 8.52 9.29 22.95
CA GLY A 123 9.23 8.01 22.83
C GLY A 123 8.31 6.82 22.54
N GLU A 124 7.00 7.02 22.42
CA GLU A 124 6.05 6.03 21.92
C GLU A 124 5.66 6.35 20.47
N GLY A 125 5.27 5.33 19.72
CA GLY A 125 4.75 5.52 18.38
C GLY A 125 3.88 4.39 17.88
N ILE A 126 3.57 4.43 16.59
CA ILE A 126 2.73 3.43 15.93
C ILE A 126 3.38 2.91 14.66
N CYS A 127 3.15 1.64 14.37
CA CYS A 127 3.49 0.97 13.14
C CYS A 127 2.22 0.32 12.57
N THR A 128 2.12 0.18 11.25
CA THR A 128 0.92 -0.37 10.61
C THR A 128 1.30 -1.06 9.31
N ASP A 129 0.62 -2.16 9.03
CA ASP A 129 0.64 -2.82 7.72
C ASP A 129 -0.28 -2.05 6.76
N MET A 130 0.30 -1.11 6.00
CA MET A 130 -0.45 -0.23 5.10
C MET A 130 -0.60 -0.88 3.72
N LYS A 131 -1.85 -0.87 3.23
CA LYS A 131 -2.20 -1.36 1.90
C LYS A 131 -2.76 -0.21 1.07
N ALA A 132 -2.28 -0.07 -0.16
CA ALA A 132 -2.70 0.95 -1.11
C ALA A 132 -2.81 0.35 -2.51
N VAL A 133 -3.60 1.00 -3.36
CA VAL A 133 -3.69 0.73 -4.80
C VAL A 133 -3.16 1.98 -5.52
N ARG A 134 -2.12 1.80 -6.34
CA ARG A 134 -1.39 2.87 -7.04
C ARG A 134 -1.22 2.52 -8.50
#